data_AF-A0A7J2SGL4-F1
#
_entry.id   AF-A0A7J2SGL4-F1
#
_cell.length_a   1.000
_cell.length_b   1.000
_cell.length_c   1.000
_cell.angle_alpha   90.00
_cell.angle_beta   90.00
_cell.angle_gamma   90.00
#
_symmetry.space_group_name_H-M   'P 1'
#
loop_
_entity.id
_entity.type
_entity.pdbx_description
1 polymer ?
#
loop_
_entity_poly.entity_id
_entity_poly.type
_entity_poly.pdbx_seq_one_letter_code
_entity_poly.pdbx_strand_id
1 'polypeptide(L)'
;MRHYPRKHGKSKYGMKRLARGLFDLINFKFWAGYSTRPLHLFGGAGLVMFIAGFLIDLYLVFLKILYEEKLSERPLLLLGTLLMVIGFQIFMTGFLAEIMIRNYYSSSNKKIYVIKEKLE
;
A
#
# COMPACT_ATOMS: atom_id res chain seq x y z
N MET A 1 1.70 -36.40 22.30
CA MET A 1 0.57 -35.42 22.36
C MET A 1 -0.62 -36.01 21.62
N ARG A 2 -1.76 -36.22 22.30
CA ARG A 2 -2.94 -36.93 21.76
C ARG A 2 -4.08 -35.90 21.62
N HIS A 3 -4.20 -35.28 20.43
CA HIS A 3 -5.30 -34.36 20.15
C HIS A 3 -6.58 -35.15 19.83
N TYR A 4 -7.65 -34.92 20.59
CA TYR A 4 -8.96 -35.52 20.32
C TYR A 4 -9.77 -34.67 19.35
N PRO A 5 -10.50 -35.28 18.40
CA PRO A 5 -11.32 -34.57 17.44
C PRO A 5 -12.52 -33.89 18.12
N ARG A 6 -12.87 -32.69 17.63
CA ARG A 6 -14.00 -31.89 18.14
C ARG A 6 -15.32 -32.60 17.84
N LYS A 7 -16.10 -32.90 18.88
CA LYS A 7 -17.38 -33.62 18.77
C LYS A 7 -18.57 -32.72 18.40
N HIS A 8 -18.52 -31.40 18.65
CA HIS A 8 -19.60 -30.44 18.35
C HIS A 8 -19.07 -29.03 18.08
N GLY A 9 -19.82 -28.24 17.29
CA GLY A 9 -19.64 -26.81 17.09
C GLY A 9 -19.35 -26.41 15.64
N LYS A 10 -20.25 -25.61 15.03
CA LYS A 10 -19.90 -24.87 13.80
C LYS A 10 -18.90 -23.79 14.17
N SER A 11 -17.89 -23.62 13.32
CA SER A 11 -16.90 -22.57 13.48
C SER A 11 -17.59 -21.20 13.65
N LYS A 12 -17.33 -20.52 14.78
CA LYS A 12 -17.74 -19.12 15.00
C LYS A 12 -16.98 -18.12 14.10
N TYR A 13 -16.08 -18.61 13.23
CA TYR A 13 -15.46 -17.80 12.19
C TYR A 13 -16.40 -17.71 10.99
N GLY A 14 -17.18 -16.63 10.95
CA GLY A 14 -17.84 -16.19 9.72
C GLY A 14 -16.91 -15.34 8.85
N MET A 15 -17.25 -15.16 7.57
CA MET A 15 -16.50 -14.32 6.61
C MET A 15 -16.20 -12.91 7.16
N LYS A 16 -17.12 -12.31 7.92
CA LYS A 16 -16.93 -10.99 8.57
C LYS A 16 -15.75 -10.95 9.56
N ARG A 17 -15.38 -12.09 10.15
CA ARG A 17 -14.26 -12.18 11.10
C ARG A 17 -12.93 -12.34 10.38
N LEU A 18 -12.94 -13.04 9.24
CA LEU A 18 -11.80 -13.21 8.34
C LEU A 18 -11.40 -11.87 7.71
N ALA A 19 -12.36 -11.13 7.15
CA ALA A 19 -12.11 -9.79 6.60
C ALA A 19 -11.57 -8.84 7.67
N ARG A 20 -12.22 -8.77 8.85
CA ARG A 20 -11.74 -7.93 9.95
C ARG A 20 -10.33 -8.32 10.40
N GLY A 21 -10.05 -9.61 10.57
CA GLY A 21 -8.73 -10.09 10.94
C GLY A 21 -7.64 -9.75 9.92
N LEU A 22 -7.95 -9.79 8.62
CA LEU A 22 -7.02 -9.37 7.56
C LEU A 22 -6.73 -7.86 7.64
N PHE A 23 -7.76 -7.02 7.74
CA PHE A 23 -7.57 -5.58 7.92
C PHE A 23 -6.82 -5.25 9.21
N ASP A 24 -7.07 -5.99 10.29
CA ASP A 24 -6.34 -5.84 11.55
C ASP A 24 -4.85 -6.17 11.38
N LEU A 25 -4.52 -7.24 10.65
CA LEU A 25 -3.14 -7.63 10.39
C LEU A 25 -2.40 -6.57 9.55
N ILE A 26 -3.07 -6.02 8.54
CA ILE A 26 -2.51 -4.94 7.70
C ILE A 26 -2.22 -3.71 8.57
N ASN A 27 -3.19 -3.31 9.40
CA ASN A 27 -3.02 -2.20 10.33
C ASN A 27 -1.91 -2.46 11.33
N PHE A 28 -1.88 -3.62 11.98
CA PHE A 28 -0.83 -3.99 12.91
C PHE A 28 0.55 -3.93 12.26
N LYS A 29 0.71 -4.51 11.06
CA LYS A 29 1.98 -4.48 10.33
C LYS A 29 2.38 -3.07 9.91
N PHE A 30 1.40 -2.24 9.51
CA PHE A 30 1.62 -0.84 9.20
C PHE A 30 2.13 -0.07 10.43
N TRP A 31 1.44 -0.18 11.57
CA TRP A 31 1.83 0.51 12.80
C TRP A 31 3.15 0.01 13.38
N ALA A 32 3.38 -1.30 13.33
CA ALA A 32 4.58 -1.93 13.89
C ALA A 32 5.87 -1.59 13.10
N GLY A 33 5.79 -1.45 11.77
CA GLY A 33 6.97 -1.32 10.92
C GLY A 33 7.06 -0.06 10.06
N TYR A 34 5.92 0.51 9.64
CA TYR A 34 5.86 1.58 8.63
C TYR A 34 5.34 2.91 9.16
N SER A 35 4.91 2.99 10.43
CA SER A 35 4.43 4.21 11.09
C SER A 35 5.46 5.35 11.12
N THR A 36 6.75 5.04 11.00
CA THR A 36 7.84 6.02 10.96
C THR A 36 8.36 6.30 9.55
N ARG A 37 7.99 5.50 8.54
CA ARG A 37 8.46 5.59 7.14
C ARG A 37 7.35 5.16 6.15
N PRO A 38 6.22 5.88 6.08
CA PRO A 38 5.06 5.46 5.28
C PRO A 38 5.33 5.45 3.77
N LEU A 39 6.28 6.26 3.28
CA LEU A 39 6.67 6.29 1.86
C LEU A 39 7.20 4.94 1.38
N HIS A 40 7.84 4.14 2.23
CA HIS A 40 8.39 2.87 1.78
C HIS A 40 7.30 1.87 1.37
N LEU A 41 6.16 1.91 2.06
CA LEU A 41 5.02 1.04 1.77
C LEU A 41 4.18 1.61 0.62
N PHE A 42 3.69 2.85 0.78
CA PHE A 42 2.79 3.47 -0.20
C PHE A 42 3.54 3.93 -1.45
N GLY A 43 4.71 4.54 -1.29
CA GLY A 43 5.55 4.96 -2.41
C GLY A 43 6.01 3.77 -3.25
N GLY A 44 6.44 2.67 -2.61
CA GLY A 44 6.80 1.44 -3.33
C GLY A 44 5.63 0.85 -4.12
N ALA A 45 4.48 0.67 -3.46
CA ALA A 45 3.28 0.13 -4.12
C ALA A 45 2.76 1.05 -5.25
N GLY A 46 2.70 2.36 -5.00
CA GLY A 46 2.27 3.36 -5.98
C GLY A 46 3.19 3.43 -7.19
N LEU A 47 4.50 3.37 -6.99
CA LEU A 47 5.49 3.35 -8.07
C LEU A 47 5.35 2.10 -8.95
N VAL A 48 5.16 0.93 -8.35
CA VAL A 48 4.93 -0.32 -9.11
C VAL A 48 3.67 -0.22 -9.97
N MET A 49 2.57 0.29 -9.41
CA MET A 49 1.32 0.49 -10.16
C MET A 49 1.49 1.51 -11.29
N PHE A 50 2.18 2.62 -11.03
CA PHE A 50 2.46 3.65 -12.02
C PHE A 50 3.30 3.11 -13.17
N ILE A 51 4.39 2.38 -12.87
CA ILE A 51 5.24 1.76 -13.90
C ILE A 51 4.46 0.73 -14.71
N ALA A 52 3.64 -0.09 -14.07
CA ALA A 52 2.80 -1.06 -14.77
C ALA A 52 1.82 -0.37 -15.74
N GLY A 53 1.13 0.69 -15.29
CA GLY A 53 0.25 1.49 -16.16
C GLY A 53 1.01 2.15 -17.31
N PHE A 54 2.18 2.72 -17.01
CA PHE A 54 3.05 3.36 -17.99
C PHE A 54 3.52 2.38 -19.07
N LEU A 55 3.90 1.15 -18.70
CA LEU A 55 4.31 0.12 -19.67
C LEU A 55 3.14 -0.32 -20.58
N ILE A 56 1.92 -0.43 -20.02
CA ILE A 56 0.70 -0.74 -20.79
C ILE A 56 0.43 0.38 -21.81
N ASP A 57 0.44 1.63 -21.36
CA ASP A 57 0.16 2.77 -22.23
C ASP A 57 1.27 2.97 -23.27
N LEU A 58 2.53 2.77 -22.89
CA LEU A 58 3.67 2.81 -23.81
C LEU A 58 3.55 1.75 -24.91
N TYR A 59 3.16 0.53 -24.55
CA TYR A 59 2.89 -0.55 -25.51
C TYR A 59 1.76 -0.19 -26.48
N LEU A 60 0.67 0.40 -25.98
CA LEU A 60 -0.44 0.84 -26.82
C LEU A 60 -0.04 2.01 -27.74
N VAL A 61 0.74 2.96 -27.25
CA VAL A 61 1.27 4.07 -28.06
C VAL A 61 2.17 3.54 -29.18
N PHE A 62 3.02 2.56 -28.88
CA PHE A 62 3.89 1.92 -29.88
C PHE A 62 3.07 1.23 -30.98
N LEU A 63 2.02 0.48 -30.60
CA LEU A 63 1.09 -0.13 -31.55
C LEU A 63 0.40 0.91 -32.43
N LYS A 64 -0.04 2.03 -31.84
CA LYS A 64 -0.70 3.11 -32.58
C LYS A 64 0.21 3.73 -33.64
N ILE A 65 1.47 3.97 -33.30
CA ILE A 65 2.43 4.63 -34.18
C ILE A 65 2.84 3.70 -35.35
N LEU A 66 3.03 2.41 -35.09
CA LEU A 66 3.51 1.48 -36.12
C LEU A 66 2.41 0.84 -36.96
N TYR A 67 1.22 0.63 -36.39
CA TYR A 67 0.15 -0.13 -37.04
C TYR A 67 -1.10 0.71 -37.31
N GLU A 68 -1.07 2.02 -37.05
CA GLU A 68 -2.19 2.97 -37.21
C GLU A 68 -3.50 2.51 -36.52
N GLU A 69 -3.35 1.68 -35.49
CA GLU A 69 -4.45 1.05 -34.76
C GLU A 69 -5.24 2.07 -33.94
N LYS A 70 -6.58 1.94 -33.96
CA LYS A 70 -7.47 2.80 -33.16
C LYS A 70 -7.34 2.44 -31.67
N LEU A 71 -6.90 3.41 -30.87
CA LEU A 71 -6.73 3.27 -29.42
C LEU A 71 -8.05 3.44 -28.63
N SER A 72 -9.01 4.16 -29.19
CA SER A 72 -10.18 4.68 -28.47
C SER A 72 -11.13 3.60 -27.94
N GLU A 73 -11.13 2.41 -28.55
CA GLU A 73 -12.05 1.31 -28.20
C GLU A 73 -11.41 0.26 -27.29
N ARG A 74 -10.12 0.40 -26.95
CA ARG A 74 -9.40 -0.61 -26.17
C ARG A 74 -9.53 -0.33 -24.67
N PRO A 75 -10.21 -1.19 -23.88
CA PRO A 75 -10.35 -1.02 -22.43
C PRO A 75 -8.99 -1.05 -21.71
N LEU A 76 -7.96 -1.59 -22.36
CA LEU A 76 -6.57 -1.58 -21.90
C LEU A 76 -6.01 -0.15 -21.72
N LEU A 77 -6.40 0.81 -22.58
CA LEU A 77 -5.97 2.20 -22.45
C LEU A 77 -6.53 2.84 -21.18
N LEU A 78 -7.83 2.61 -20.92
CA LEU A 78 -8.47 3.09 -19.70
C LEU A 78 -7.82 2.45 -18.46
N LEU A 79 -7.48 1.15 -18.53
CA LEU A 79 -6.83 0.46 -17.43
C LEU A 79 -5.41 0.98 -17.17
N GLY A 80 -4.59 1.19 -18.22
CA GLY A 80 -3.24 1.73 -18.10
C GLY A 80 -3.24 3.14 -17.50
N THR A 81 -4.06 4.03 -18.04
CA THR A 81 -4.22 5.39 -17.54
C THR A 81 -4.76 5.45 -16.11
N LEU A 82 -5.74 4.61 -15.75
CA LEU A 82 -6.23 4.50 -14.37
C LEU A 82 -5.15 4.00 -13.41
N LEU A 83 -4.36 3.00 -13.80
CA LEU A 83 -3.24 2.51 -12.98
C LEU A 83 -2.20 3.60 -12.76
N MET A 84 -1.89 4.41 -13.77
CA MET A 84 -1.00 5.56 -13.61
C MET A 84 -1.56 6.59 -12.63
N VAL A 85 -2.82 6.99 -12.78
CA VAL A 85 -3.46 7.98 -11.90
C VAL A 85 -3.49 7.48 -10.45
N ILE A 86 -3.95 6.24 -10.23
CA ILE A 86 -4.04 5.65 -8.89
C ILE A 86 -2.64 5.45 -8.29
N GLY A 87 -1.69 4.93 -9.08
CA GLY A 87 -0.32 4.73 -8.63
C GLY A 87 0.35 6.03 -8.17
N PHE A 88 0.17 7.09 -8.95
CA PHE A 88 0.64 8.43 -8.60
C PHE A 88 -0.03 8.99 -7.34
N GLN A 89 -1.35 8.82 -7.18
CA GLN A 89 -2.07 9.23 -5.98
C GLN A 89 -1.58 8.51 -4.72
N ILE A 90 -1.34 7.20 -4.79
CA ILE A 90 -0.82 6.42 -3.66
C ILE A 90 0.61 6.87 -3.33
N PHE A 91 1.46 7.07 -4.34
CA PHE A 91 2.81 7.59 -4.16
C PHE A 91 2.81 8.95 -3.45
N MET A 92 2.01 9.89 -3.95
CA MET A 92 1.87 11.23 -3.35
C MET A 92 1.33 11.17 -1.92
N THR A 93 0.37 10.28 -1.66
CA THR A 93 -0.16 10.08 -0.30
C THR A 93 0.92 9.58 0.66
N GLY A 94 1.76 8.64 0.23
CA GLY A 94 2.91 8.16 1.01
C GLY A 94 3.92 9.26 1.31
N PHE A 95 4.23 10.08 0.30
CA PHE A 95 5.14 11.22 0.43
C PHE A 95 4.62 12.28 1.40
N LEU A 96 3.35 12.67 1.26
CA LEU A 96 2.69 13.61 2.18
C LEU A 96 2.68 13.06 3.61
N ALA A 97 2.37 11.78 3.80
CA ALA A 97 2.37 11.16 5.11
C ALA A 97 3.76 11.23 5.78
N GLU A 98 4.84 11.02 5.03
CA GLU A 98 6.20 11.13 5.57
C GLU A 98 6.53 12.57 5.99
N ILE A 99 6.16 13.57 5.18
CA ILE A 99 6.32 14.98 5.54
C ILE A 99 5.52 15.32 6.80
N MET A 100 4.26 14.88 6.89
CA MET A 100 3.40 15.14 8.05
C MET A 100 3.98 14.55 9.34
N ILE A 101 4.48 13.32 9.29
CA ILE A 101 5.14 12.67 10.44
C ILE A 101 6.38 13.46 10.84
N ARG A 102 7.22 13.84 9.86
CA ARG A 102 8.46 14.57 10.12
C ARG A 102 8.18 15.95 10.72
N ASN A 103 7.15 16.63 10.24
CA ASN A 103 6.71 17.91 10.79
C ASN A 103 6.12 17.75 12.20
N TYR A 104 5.29 16.71 12.43
CA TYR A 104 4.75 16.41 13.75
C TYR A 104 5.84 16.20 14.80
N TYR A 105 6.86 15.40 14.49
CA TYR A 105 8.00 15.17 15.39
C TYR A 105 8.97 16.35 15.48
N SER A 106 9.06 17.21 14.46
CA SER A 106 9.92 18.41 14.49
C SER A 106 9.28 19.59 15.23
N SER A 107 7.95 19.72 15.16
CA SER A 107 7.18 20.81 15.78
C SER A 107 6.83 20.49 17.25
N SER A 108 6.60 19.21 17.56
CA SER A 108 6.55 18.76 18.95
C SER A 108 7.99 18.65 19.45
N ASN A 109 8.44 19.57 20.30
CA ASN A 109 9.77 19.57 20.96
C ASN A 109 9.97 18.37 21.94
N LYS A 110 9.44 17.19 21.59
CA LYS A 110 9.59 15.91 22.28
C LYS A 110 10.72 15.16 21.60
N LYS A 111 11.85 15.07 22.30
CA LYS A 111 13.02 14.27 21.87
C LYS A 111 12.55 12.86 21.46
N ILE A 112 13.05 12.39 20.31
CA ILE A 112 12.77 11.06 19.72
C ILE A 112 13.23 9.90 20.64
N TYR A 113 13.94 10.20 21.73
CA TYR A 113 14.56 9.23 22.62
C TYR A 113 14.19 9.55 24.07
N VAL A 114 13.62 8.56 24.76
CA VAL A 114 13.50 8.55 26.22
C VAL A 114 14.78 7.90 26.74
N ILE A 115 15.69 8.69 27.30
CA ILE A 115 16.87 8.16 27.99
C ILE A 115 16.36 7.38 29.20
N LYS A 116 16.47 6.06 29.18
CA LYS A 116 15.95 5.19 30.23
C LYS A 116 16.75 5.28 31.52
N GLU A 117 18.07 5.41 31.43
CA GLU A 117 18.92 5.60 32.60
C GLU A 117 20.31 6.06 32.16
N LYS A 118 20.92 6.94 32.94
CA LYS A 118 22.30 7.38 32.77
C LYS A 118 23.12 6.58 33.77
N LEU A 119 23.96 5.65 33.28
CA LEU A 119 24.93 4.96 34.12
C LEU A 119 26.08 5.97 34.37
N GLU A 120 26.11 6.54 35.57
CA GLU A 120 27.29 7.21 36.14
C GLU A 120 28.30 6.18 36.67
#